data_AF-A0A9P4V1W5-F1
#
_entry.id   AF-A0A9P4V1W5-F1
#
_cell.length_a   1.000
_cell.length_b   1.000
_cell.length_c   1.000
_cell.angle_alpha   90.00
_cell.angle_beta   90.00
_cell.angle_gamma   90.00
#
_symmetry.space_group_name_H-M   'P 1'
#
loop_
_entity.id
_entity.type
_entity.pdbx_description
1 polymer ?
#
loop_
_entity_poly.entity_id
_entity_poly.type
_entity_poly.pdbx_seq_one_letter_code
_entity_poly.pdbx_strand_id
1 'polypeptide(L)'
;MGHVINTSAYLLNRHPSVWSYPLEFEPERWLRPESKDLEKYMASFYRGTRQCLGKDFAWCELYVMLANLFRRFKVSIHNTSDADMEWVDAVLVV
;
A
#
# COMPACT_ATOMS: atom_id res chain seq x y z
N MET A 1 -13.63 28.29 15.18
CA MET A 1 -13.52 26.82 15.29
C MET A 1 -12.57 26.35 14.21
N GLY A 2 -11.44 25.77 14.60
CA GLY A 2 -10.48 25.18 13.68
C GLY A 2 -9.86 23.97 14.37
N HIS A 3 -10.15 22.78 13.85
CA HIS A 3 -9.51 21.54 14.27
C HIS A 3 -8.80 20.96 13.05
N VAL A 4 -7.55 20.55 13.23
CA VAL A 4 -6.81 19.82 12.22
C VAL A 4 -7.15 18.35 12.38
N ILE A 5 -7.60 17.72 11.30
CA ILE A 5 -7.93 16.29 11.26
C ILE A 5 -6.95 15.62 10.32
N ASN A 6 -6.24 14.62 10.84
CA ASN A 6 -5.33 13.80 10.06
C ASN A 6 -5.88 12.39 9.92
N THR A 7 -5.53 11.76 8.80
CA THR A 7 -5.84 10.35 8.55
C THR A 7 -4.54 9.63 8.26
N SER A 8 -4.43 8.38 8.71
CA SER A 8 -3.21 7.57 8.53
C SER A 8 -3.55 6.34 7.71
N ALA A 9 -3.12 6.34 6.45
CA ALA A 9 -3.21 5.15 5.60
C ALA A 9 -2.48 3.95 6.20
N TYR A 10 -1.38 4.18 6.93
CA TYR A 10 -0.64 3.13 7.63
C TYR A 10 -1.51 2.40 8.67
N LEU A 11 -2.23 3.15 9.51
CA LEU A 11 -3.13 2.58 10.52
C LEU A 11 -4.36 1.94 9.89
N LEU A 12 -4.98 2.60 8.89
CA LEU A 12 -6.17 2.09 8.22
C LEU A 12 -5.91 0.75 7.52
N ASN A 13 -4.76 0.61 6.84
CA ASN A 13 -4.37 -0.63 6.16
C ASN A 13 -3.91 -1.75 7.11
N ARG A 14 -3.85 -1.50 8.42
CA ARG A 14 -3.42 -2.47 9.46
C ARG A 14 -4.47 -2.69 10.54
N HIS A 15 -5.66 -2.13 10.39
CA HIS A 15 -6.70 -2.25 11.39
C HIS A 15 -7.22 -3.71 11.47
N PRO A 16 -7.11 -4.39 12.63
CA PRO A 16 -7.39 -5.82 12.75
C PRO A 16 -8.86 -6.19 12.55
N SER A 17 -9.79 -5.23 12.66
CA SER A 17 -11.21 -5.47 12.35
C SER A 17 -11.51 -5.55 10.85
N VAL A 18 -10.56 -5.16 10.00
CA VAL A 18 -10.69 -5.13 8.53
C VAL A 18 -9.76 -6.16 7.91
N TRP A 19 -8.51 -6.21 8.36
CA TRP A 19 -7.46 -7.02 7.75
C TRP A 19 -7.12 -8.22 8.64
N SER A 20 -7.30 -9.44 8.11
CA SER A 20 -6.74 -10.65 8.73
C SER A 20 -5.21 -10.61 8.67
N TYR A 21 -4.52 -10.95 9.76
CA TYR A 21 -3.05 -10.93 9.83
C TYR A 21 -2.47 -9.59 9.29
N PRO A 22 -2.82 -8.44 9.90
CA PRO A 22 -2.56 -7.11 9.31
C PRO A 22 -1.08 -6.75 9.18
N LEU A 23 -0.20 -7.47 9.89
CA LEU A 23 1.24 -7.23 9.86
C LEU A 23 1.98 -8.21 8.93
N GLU A 24 1.28 -9.21 8.40
CA GLU A 24 1.87 -10.23 7.51
C GLU A 24 1.73 -9.82 6.04
N PHE A 25 2.75 -10.15 5.24
CA PHE A 25 2.67 -10.00 3.80
C PHE A 25 1.91 -11.18 3.18
N GLU A 26 0.62 -10.98 2.93
CA GLU A 26 -0.30 -12.00 2.42
C GLU A 26 -0.94 -11.58 1.07
N PRO A 27 -0.25 -11.75 -0.07
CA PRO A 27 -0.78 -11.42 -1.40
C PRO A 27 -2.03 -12.23 -1.79
N GLU A 28 -2.12 -13.48 -1.34
CA GLU A 28 -3.19 -14.42 -1.67
C GLU A 28 -4.57 -13.94 -1.20
N ARG A 29 -4.61 -13.03 -0.23
CA ARG A 29 -5.83 -12.31 0.20
C ARG A 29 -6.63 -11.76 -0.97
N TRP A 30 -5.96 -11.25 -1.99
CA TRP A 30 -6.62 -10.63 -3.15
C TRP A 30 -7.20 -11.64 -4.14
N LEU A 31 -6.85 -12.92 -4.00
CA LEU A 31 -7.38 -14.02 -4.80
C LEU A 31 -8.67 -14.62 -4.21
N ARG A 32 -9.04 -14.24 -2.99
CA ARG A 32 -10.21 -14.77 -2.29
C ARG A 32 -11.50 -14.07 -2.73
N PRO A 33 -12.68 -14.71 -2.62
CA PRO A 33 -13.96 -14.10 -2.99
C PRO A 33 -14.25 -12.77 -2.26
N GLU A 34 -13.79 -12.63 -1.02
CA GLU A 34 -14.01 -11.47 -0.16
C GLU A 34 -13.14 -10.26 -0.53
N SER A 35 -12.20 -10.40 -1.47
CA SER A 35 -11.25 -9.35 -1.85
C SER A 35 -11.94 -8.08 -2.34
N LYS A 36 -13.06 -8.21 -3.05
CA LYS A 36 -13.88 -7.08 -3.52
C LYS A 36 -14.39 -6.21 -2.38
N ASP A 37 -14.71 -6.82 -1.24
CA ASP A 37 -15.13 -6.08 -0.05
C ASP A 37 -13.96 -5.42 0.65
N LEU A 38 -12.75 -5.98 0.56
CA LEU A 38 -11.53 -5.39 1.13
C LEU A 38 -11.03 -4.19 0.32
N GLU A 39 -11.24 -4.16 -1.00
CA GLU A 39 -10.84 -3.05 -1.87
C GLU A 39 -11.39 -1.69 -1.40
N LYS A 40 -12.57 -1.66 -0.78
CA LYS A 40 -13.18 -0.42 -0.28
C LYS A 40 -12.46 0.16 0.94
N TYR A 41 -11.72 -0.67 1.68
CA TYR A 41 -10.98 -0.29 2.88
C TYR A 41 -9.49 -0.01 2.61
N MET A 42 -8.99 -0.30 1.41
CA MET A 42 -7.61 0.01 1.05
C MET A 42 -7.39 1.51 0.94
N ALA A 43 -6.56 2.05 1.83
CA ALA A 43 -6.32 3.48 1.99
C ALA A 43 -5.06 3.98 1.26
N SER A 44 -4.38 3.13 0.48
CA SER A 44 -3.07 3.45 -0.13
C SER A 44 -3.11 4.63 -1.11
N PHE A 45 -4.26 4.87 -1.76
CA PHE A 45 -4.51 6.04 -2.61
C PHE A 45 -5.57 6.98 -2.02
N TYR A 46 -5.86 6.82 -0.73
CA TYR A 46 -7.02 7.41 -0.05
C TYR A 46 -8.34 7.13 -0.77
N ARG A 47 -9.41 7.78 -0.32
CA ARG A 47 -10.75 7.68 -0.89
C ARG A 47 -11.49 9.01 -0.72
N GLY A 48 -12.49 9.24 -1.58
CA GLY A 48 -13.33 10.44 -1.55
C GLY A 48 -12.82 11.54 -2.47
N THR A 49 -13.25 12.77 -2.23
CA THR A 49 -12.99 13.93 -3.13
C THR A 49 -11.52 14.32 -3.22
N ARG A 50 -10.68 13.84 -2.30
CA ARG A 50 -9.23 14.07 -2.26
C ARG A 50 -8.42 12.80 -2.55
N GLN A 51 -9.05 11.75 -3.10
CA GLN A 51 -8.32 10.56 -3.52
C GLN A 51 -7.28 10.91 -4.58
N CYS A 52 -6.20 10.12 -4.64
CA CYS A 52 -5.14 10.33 -5.62
C CYS A 52 -5.71 10.31 -7.05
N LEU A 53 -5.56 11.42 -7.77
CA LEU A 53 -5.99 11.55 -9.16
C LEU A 53 -5.21 10.59 -10.08
N GLY A 54 -3.96 10.29 -9.73
CA GLY A 54 -3.09 9.39 -10.48
C GLY A 54 -3.23 7.91 -10.12
N LYS A 55 -4.25 7.51 -9.34
CA LYS A 55 -4.42 6.11 -8.89
C LYS A 55 -4.38 5.11 -10.05
N ASP A 56 -5.19 5.33 -11.08
CA ASP A 56 -5.30 4.38 -12.19
C ASP A 56 -4.03 4.37 -13.05
N PHE A 57 -3.38 5.52 -13.19
CA PHE A 57 -2.10 5.64 -13.86
C PHE A 57 -1.00 4.86 -13.12
N ALA A 58 -0.92 5.01 -11.79
CA ALA A 58 0.03 4.27 -10.96
C ALA A 58 -0.15 2.76 -11.09
N TRP A 59 -1.40 2.26 -11.14
CA TRP A 59 -1.65 0.83 -11.38
C TRP A 59 -1.12 0.35 -12.73
N CYS A 60 -1.37 1.11 -13.81
CA CYS A 60 -0.83 0.80 -15.13
C CYS A 60 0.70 0.71 -15.12
N GLU A 61 1.37 1.71 -14.52
CA GLU A 61 2.84 1.71 -14.43
C GLU A 61 3.38 0.54 -13.60
N LEU A 62 2.76 0.24 -12.45
CA LEU A 62 3.15 -0.89 -11.60
C LEU A 62 3.05 -2.22 -12.35
N TYR A 63 1.96 -2.45 -13.10
CA TYR A 63 1.81 -3.68 -13.88
C TYR A 63 2.88 -3.80 -14.97
N VAL A 64 3.14 -2.73 -15.72
CA VAL A 64 4.17 -2.72 -16.76
C VAL A 64 5.57 -2.93 -16.15
N MET A 65 5.85 -2.27 -15.04
CA MET A 65 7.15 -2.35 -14.36
C MET A 65 7.40 -3.76 -13.81
N LEU A 66 6.46 -4.34 -13.07
CA LEU A 66 6.59 -5.70 -12.52
C LEU A 66 6.70 -6.75 -13.64
N ALA A 67 5.88 -6.64 -14.69
CA ALA A 67 5.96 -7.55 -15.82
C ALA A 67 7.33 -7.49 -16.52
N ASN A 68 7.91 -6.30 -16.67
CA ASN A 68 9.25 -6.16 -17.25
C ASN A 68 10.35 -6.64 -16.32
N LEU A 69 10.23 -6.40 -15.01
CA LEU A 69 11.19 -6.83 -14.01
C LEU A 69 11.36 -8.36 -14.07
N PHE A 70 10.27 -9.11 -13.94
CA PHE A 70 10.32 -10.58 -13.92
C PHE A 70 10.61 -11.21 -15.29
N ARG A 71 10.30 -10.51 -16.39
CA ARG A 71 10.59 -11.02 -17.73
C ARG A 71 12.05 -10.87 -18.14
N ARG A 72 12.73 -9.81 -17.68
CA ARG A 72 14.08 -9.43 -18.16
C ARG A 72 15.19 -9.76 -17.16
N PHE A 73 14.86 -9.88 -15.87
CA PHE A 73 15.85 -10.04 -14.82
C PHE A 73 15.57 -11.30 -14.00
N LYS A 74 16.64 -11.90 -13.47
CA LYS A 74 16.55 -12.90 -12.40
C LYS A 74 16.71 -12.16 -11.07
N VAL A 75 15.68 -12.23 -10.24
CA VAL A 75 15.64 -11.52 -8.95
C VAL A 75 15.99 -12.50 -7.84
N SER A 76 16.83 -12.08 -6.90
CA SER A 76 17.16 -12.82 -5.68
C SER A 76 17.22 -11.86 -4.51
N ILE A 77 16.88 -12.36 -3.32
CA ILE A 77 16.96 -11.57 -2.09
C ILE A 77 18.45 -11.33 -1.77
N HIS A 78 18.77 -10.09 -1.42
CA HIS A 78 20.06 -9.72 -0.86
C HIS A 78 19.99 -9.78 0.67
N ASN A 79 21.12 -9.97 1.35
CA ASN A 79 21.20 -10.02 2.82
C ASN A 79 21.08 -8.62 3.46
N THR A 80 20.11 -7.83 3.00
CA THR A 80 19.77 -6.53 3.58
C THR A 80 19.17 -6.76 4.96
N SER A 81 19.71 -6.03 5.94
CA SER A 81 19.25 -6.03 7.33
C SER A 81 18.67 -4.67 7.72
N ASP A 82 18.05 -4.59 8.88
CA ASP A 82 17.53 -3.31 9.40
C ASP A 82 18.64 -2.26 9.58
N ALA A 83 19.90 -2.69 9.78
CA ALA A 83 21.04 -1.77 9.87
C ALA A 83 21.38 -1.10 8.52
N ASP A 84 20.95 -1.68 7.40
CA ASP A 84 21.15 -1.14 6.07
C ASP A 84 20.01 -0.18 5.65
N MET A 85 18.99 -0.02 6.49
CA MET A 85 17.76 0.72 6.19
C MET A 85 17.59 1.89 7.15
N GLU A 86 17.52 3.11 6.62
CA GLU A 86 17.16 4.29 7.40
C GLU A 86 15.66 4.56 7.28
N TRP A 87 14.95 4.56 8.41
CA TRP A 87 13.55 4.95 8.45
C TRP A 87 13.44 6.49 8.40
N VAL A 88 12.76 6.98 7.37
CA VAL A 88 12.49 8.42 7.19
C VAL A 88 10.98 8.66 7.22
N ASP A 89 10.51 9.28 8.30
CA ASP A 89 9.12 9.73 8.40
C ASP A 89 8.97 11.13 7.79
N ALA A 90 8.20 11.22 6.70
CA ALA A 90 7.79 12.49 6.11
C ALA A 90 6.33 12.78 6.48
N VAL A 91 6.12 13.56 7.54
CA VAL A 91 4.77 14.01 7.93
C VAL A 91 4.43 15.28 7.14
N LEU A 92 3.63 15.12 6.10
CA LEU A 92 3.03 16.24 5.37
C LEU A 92 1.81 16.74 6.14
N VAL A 93 1.97 17.88 6.81
CA VAL A 93 0.85 18.65 7.36
C VAL A 93 0.37 19.59 6.25
N VAL A 94 -0.82 19.32 5.71
CA VAL A 94 -1.48 20.13 4.68
C VAL A 94 -2.66 20.88 5.29
#